data_AF-A0A940KIL8-F1
#
_entry.id   AF-A0A940KIL8-F1
#
_cell.length_a   1.000
_cell.length_b   1.000
_cell.length_c   1.000
_cell.angle_alpha   90.00
_cell.angle_beta   90.00
_cell.angle_gamma   90.00
#
_symmetry.space_group_name_H-M   'P 1'
#
loop_
_entity.id
_entity.type
_entity.pdbx_description
1 polymer ?
#
loop_
_entity_poly.entity_id
_entity_poly.type
_entity_poly.pdbx_seq_one_letter_code
_entity_poly.pdbx_strand_id
1 'polypeptide(L)'
;GLLIGLSQFIPETVDKRIKLSLHLPINEEGIVLKMVGIGTTVVLLIFVLLFAVIYGWSLVYFPVEIVNKTALSLIPWFLSGLAAYFLSSFVILEPIWKYRILYLITGGAFITLFFKSNVSGSYQPAILPLLICVLMLSISSLFSIYRFRKGEM
;
A
#
# COMPACT_ATOMS: atom_id res chain seq x y z
N GLY A 1 -3.07 5.62 1.41
CA GLY A 1 -2.90 4.25 0.88
C GLY A 1 -4.09 3.81 0.07
N LEU A 2 -5.11 3.27 0.74
CA LEU A 2 -6.32 2.72 0.10
C LEU A 2 -6.96 3.66 -0.93
N LEU A 3 -7.25 4.92 -0.56
CA LEU A 3 -7.87 5.89 -1.48
C LEU A 3 -7.05 6.12 -2.75
N ILE A 4 -5.72 6.16 -2.63
CA ILE A 4 -4.81 6.34 -3.78
C ILE A 4 -4.91 5.12 -4.68
N GLY A 5 -4.86 3.91 -4.11
CA GLY A 5 -4.99 2.68 -4.89
C GLY A 5 -6.36 2.55 -5.56
N LEU A 6 -7.46 2.87 -4.87
CA LEU A 6 -8.79 2.90 -5.48
C LEU A 6 -8.84 3.91 -6.64
N SER A 7 -8.36 5.14 -6.41
CA SER A 7 -8.36 6.20 -7.44
C SER A 7 -7.51 5.87 -8.66
N GLN A 8 -6.46 5.07 -8.47
CA GLN A 8 -5.56 4.66 -9.54
C GLN A 8 -6.12 3.47 -10.33
N PHE A 9 -6.53 2.39 -9.65
CA PHE A 9 -6.85 1.12 -10.32
C PHE A 9 -8.32 0.96 -10.73
N ILE A 10 -9.27 1.67 -10.11
CA ILE A 10 -10.69 1.58 -10.50
C ILE A 10 -10.93 2.13 -11.91
N PRO A 11 -10.50 3.36 -12.27
CA PRO A 11 -10.73 3.88 -13.62
C PRO A 11 -10.09 3.00 -14.69
N GLU A 12 -8.94 2.41 -14.36
CA GLU A 12 -8.19 1.54 -15.27
C GLU A 12 -8.89 0.21 -15.56
N THR A 13 -9.54 -0.38 -14.57
CA THR A 13 -10.29 -1.63 -14.71
C THR A 13 -11.68 -1.41 -15.29
N VAL A 14 -12.39 -0.34 -14.89
CA VAL A 14 -13.75 -0.01 -15.35
C VAL A 14 -13.76 0.41 -16.83
N ASP A 15 -12.87 1.33 -17.21
CA ASP A 15 -12.81 1.83 -18.59
C ASP A 15 -12.05 0.89 -19.54
N LYS A 16 -11.60 -0.27 -19.05
CA LYS A 16 -10.74 -1.22 -19.78
C LYS A 16 -9.50 -0.55 -20.40
N ARG A 17 -9.02 0.56 -19.82
CA ARG A 17 -7.83 1.30 -20.30
C ARG A 17 -6.58 0.44 -20.25
N ILE A 18 -6.50 -0.49 -19.30
CA ILE A 18 -5.44 -1.50 -19.25
C ILE A 18 -5.35 -2.25 -20.58
N LYS A 19 -6.49 -2.56 -21.23
CA LYS A 19 -6.51 -3.23 -22.52
C LYS A 19 -6.02 -2.35 -23.68
N LEU A 20 -6.21 -1.03 -23.58
CA LEU A 20 -5.71 -0.08 -24.58
C LEU A 20 -4.19 0.08 -24.49
N SER A 21 -3.66 0.07 -23.26
CA SER A 21 -2.22 0.07 -22.99
C SER A 21 -1.50 -1.16 -23.56
N LEU A 22 -2.23 -2.25 -23.87
CA LEU A 22 -1.69 -3.46 -24.50
C LEU A 22 -1.25 -3.24 -25.96
N HIS A 23 -1.66 -2.15 -26.60
CA HIS A 23 -1.26 -1.84 -27.98
C HIS A 23 0.09 -1.11 -28.09
N LEU A 24 0.71 -0.75 -26.96
CA LEU A 24 2.02 -0.11 -26.95
C LEU A 24 3.13 -1.16 -27.17
N PRO A 25 4.25 -0.80 -27.82
CA PRO A 25 5.42 -1.68 -28.02
C PRO A 25 6.23 -1.81 -26.72
N ILE A 26 5.57 -2.10 -25.60
CA ILE A 26 6.13 -2.23 -24.26
C ILE A 26 5.50 -3.46 -23.61
N ASN A 27 6.30 -4.27 -22.93
CA ASN A 27 5.79 -5.42 -22.18
C ASN A 27 4.73 -4.98 -21.16
N GLU A 28 3.60 -5.68 -21.14
CA GLU A 28 2.43 -5.40 -20.29
C GLU A 28 2.79 -5.32 -18.81
N GLU A 29 3.64 -6.24 -18.35
CA GLU A 29 4.18 -6.27 -16.99
C GLU A 29 4.95 -5.00 -16.64
N GLY A 30 5.69 -4.45 -17.60
CA GLY A 30 6.44 -3.21 -17.43
C GLY A 30 5.52 -2.00 -17.26
N ILE A 31 4.34 -1.99 -17.87
CA ILE A 31 3.36 -0.91 -17.72
C ILE A 31 2.75 -0.94 -16.34
N VAL A 32 2.25 -2.10 -15.90
CA VAL A 32 1.60 -2.20 -14.58
C VAL A 32 2.62 -2.06 -13.45
N LEU A 33 3.86 -2.56 -13.61
CA LEU A 33 4.94 -2.34 -12.65
C LEU A 33 5.31 -0.85 -12.55
N LYS A 34 5.34 -0.12 -13.66
CA LYS A 34 5.52 1.34 -13.64
C LYS A 34 4.35 2.04 -12.94
N MET A 35 3.10 1.61 -13.16
CA MET A 35 1.93 2.18 -12.49
C MET A 35 2.00 1.95 -10.97
N VAL A 36 2.21 0.71 -10.53
CA VAL A 36 2.39 0.40 -9.10
C VAL A 36 3.57 1.17 -8.51
N GLY A 37 4.68 1.28 -9.26
CA GLY A 37 5.85 2.06 -8.87
C GLY A 37 5.52 3.53 -8.65
N ILE A 38 4.86 4.18 -9.61
CA ILE A 38 4.42 5.59 -9.50
C ILE A 38 3.51 5.78 -8.31
N GLY A 39 2.48 4.94 -8.14
CA GLY A 39 1.56 5.08 -7.02
C GLY A 39 2.23 4.82 -5.66
N THR A 40 3.19 3.89 -5.60
CA THR A 40 4.03 3.68 -4.41
C THR A 40 4.84 4.94 -4.09
N THR A 41 5.47 5.56 -5.09
CA THR A 41 6.21 6.81 -4.92
C THR A 41 5.31 7.94 -4.42
N VAL A 42 4.09 8.08 -4.97
CA VAL A 42 3.12 9.08 -4.52
C VAL A 42 2.70 8.84 -3.07
N VAL A 43 2.42 7.60 -2.68
CA VAL A 43 2.07 7.25 -1.28
C VAL A 43 3.23 7.59 -0.35
N LEU A 44 4.47 7.23 -0.70
CA LEU A 44 5.66 7.54 0.09
C LEU A 44 5.88 9.04 0.23
N LEU A 45 5.73 9.80 -0.86
CA LEU A 45 5.89 11.25 -0.84
C LEU A 45 4.87 11.91 0.09
N ILE A 46 3.60 11.48 0.04
CA ILE A 46 2.56 11.97 0.94
C ILE A 46 2.90 11.65 2.40
N PHE A 47 3.40 10.45 2.69
CA PHE A 47 3.78 10.07 4.05
C PHE A 47 4.99 10.85 4.56
N VAL A 48 5.99 11.10 3.72
CA VAL A 48 7.15 11.93 4.07
C VAL A 48 6.72 13.36 4.38
N LEU A 49 5.87 13.96 3.55
CA LEU A 49 5.34 15.31 3.79
C LEU A 49 4.50 15.36 5.08
N LEU A 50 3.59 14.40 5.26
CA LEU A 50 2.75 14.33 6.46
C LEU A 50 3.59 14.15 7.72
N PHE A 51 4.61 13.29 7.67
CA PHE A 51 5.56 13.10 8.76
C PHE A 51 6.33 14.38 9.07
N ALA A 52 6.85 15.06 8.04
CA ALA A 52 7.60 16.31 8.21
C ALA A 52 6.75 17.40 8.87
N VAL A 53 5.49 17.54 8.46
CA VAL A 53 4.53 18.49 9.07
C VAL A 53 4.26 18.11 10.52
N ILE A 54 3.88 16.86 10.79
CA ILE A 54 3.54 16.41 12.16
C ILE A 54 4.76 16.53 13.08
N TYR A 55 5.92 16.05 12.64
CA TYR A 55 7.15 16.07 13.43
C TYR A 55 7.63 17.50 13.68
N GLY A 56 7.72 18.32 12.63
CA GLY A 56 8.15 19.71 12.72
C GLY A 56 7.23 20.56 13.60
N TRP A 57 5.91 20.40 13.44
CA TRP A 57 4.93 21.10 14.28
C TRP A 57 5.01 20.63 15.74
N SER A 58 5.20 19.33 15.98
CA SER A 58 5.29 18.79 17.33
C SER A 58 6.51 19.29 18.09
N LEU A 59 7.63 19.53 17.42
CA LEU A 59 8.85 20.09 18.03
C LEU A 59 8.66 21.52 18.57
N VAL A 60 7.67 22.27 18.07
CA VAL A 60 7.38 23.62 18.56
C VAL A 60 6.69 23.58 19.94
N TYR A 61 5.87 22.57 20.19
CA TYR A 61 4.99 22.52 21.37
C TYR A 61 5.39 21.47 22.41
N PHE A 62 6.17 20.45 22.02
CA PHE A 62 6.49 19.32 22.89
C PHE A 62 8.00 19.07 23.01
N PRO A 63 8.45 18.53 24.16
CA PRO A 63 9.82 18.02 24.32
C PRO A 63 10.16 16.94 23.29
N VAL A 64 11.42 16.90 22.88
CA VAL A 64 11.95 16.02 21.83
C VAL A 64 11.68 14.54 22.15
N GLU A 65 11.70 14.15 23.43
CA GLU A 65 11.43 12.79 23.89
C GLU A 65 10.00 12.34 23.56
N ILE A 66 9.03 13.25 23.73
CA ILE A 66 7.62 12.99 23.41
C ILE A 66 7.46 12.92 21.89
N VAL A 67 8.07 13.86 21.16
CA VAL A 67 8.00 13.88 19.69
C VAL A 67 8.57 12.59 19.10
N ASN A 68 9.71 12.11 19.60
CA ASN A 68 10.32 10.86 19.13
C ASN A 68 9.44 9.63 19.41
N LYS A 69 8.83 9.54 20.59
CA LYS A 69 7.90 8.44 20.91
C LYS A 69 6.64 8.48 20.03
N THR A 70 6.13 9.67 19.74
CA THR A 70 5.03 9.85 18.80
C THR A 70 5.43 9.47 17.39
N ALA A 71 6.62 9.89 16.93
CA ALA A 71 7.16 9.52 15.62
C ALA A 71 7.26 8.00 15.43
N LEU A 72 7.76 7.29 16.44
CA LEU A 72 7.81 5.81 16.43
C LEU A 72 6.41 5.18 16.35
N SER A 73 5.41 5.82 16.96
CA SER A 73 4.02 5.34 16.95
C SER A 73 3.33 5.55 15.59
N LEU A 74 3.83 6.47 14.75
CA LEU A 74 3.31 6.71 13.40
C LEU A 74 3.79 5.67 12.38
N ILE A 75 4.94 5.03 12.60
CA ILE A 75 5.55 4.10 11.64
C ILE A 75 4.59 2.96 11.26
N PRO A 76 3.95 2.23 12.20
CA PRO A 76 2.99 1.18 11.85
C PRO A 76 1.80 1.70 11.04
N TRP A 77 1.38 2.95 11.25
CA TRP A 77 0.25 3.53 10.54
C TRP A 77 0.61 3.84 9.08
N PHE A 78 1.83 4.33 8.82
CA PHE A 78 2.32 4.50 7.47
C PHE A 78 2.55 3.16 6.77
N LEU A 79 3.09 2.15 7.48
CA LEU A 79 3.23 0.81 6.94
C LEU A 79 1.87 0.20 6.59
N SER A 80 0.86 0.38 7.44
CA SER A 80 -0.53 -0.01 7.17
C SER A 80 -1.08 0.69 5.92
N GLY A 81 -0.78 1.98 5.76
CA GLY A 81 -1.16 2.74 4.58
C GLY A 81 -0.52 2.23 3.28
N LEU A 82 0.74 1.80 3.32
CA LEU A 82 1.41 1.12 2.19
C LEU A 82 0.81 -0.26 1.93
N ALA A 83 0.60 -1.07 2.98
CA ALA A 83 -0.06 -2.37 2.87
C ALA A 83 -1.44 -2.24 2.21
N ALA A 84 -2.24 -1.26 2.62
CA ALA A 84 -3.57 -1.01 2.07
C ALA A 84 -3.51 -0.60 0.59
N TYR A 85 -2.47 0.14 0.17
CA TYR A 85 -2.25 0.45 -1.24
C TYR A 85 -1.99 -0.82 -2.06
N PHE A 86 -1.02 -1.65 -1.64
CA PHE A 86 -0.72 -2.91 -2.35
C PHE A 86 -1.91 -3.89 -2.36
N LEU A 87 -2.61 -4.02 -1.23
CA LEU A 87 -3.81 -4.85 -1.14
C LEU A 87 -4.92 -4.34 -2.06
N SER A 88 -5.14 -3.02 -2.14
CA SER A 88 -6.15 -2.47 -3.05
C SER A 88 -5.81 -2.72 -4.52
N SER A 89 -4.54 -2.59 -4.91
CA SER A 89 -4.06 -2.94 -6.25
C SER A 89 -4.32 -4.42 -6.55
N PHE A 90 -3.92 -5.29 -5.62
CA PHE A 90 -4.10 -6.75 -5.74
C PHE A 90 -5.58 -7.16 -5.87
N VAL A 91 -6.46 -6.60 -5.04
CA VAL A 91 -7.90 -6.89 -5.05
C VAL A 91 -8.58 -6.41 -6.33
N ILE A 92 -8.25 -5.20 -6.80
CA ILE A 92 -8.89 -4.61 -7.99
C ILE A 92 -8.44 -5.31 -9.28
N LEU A 93 -7.15 -5.64 -9.38
CA LEU A 93 -6.60 -6.31 -10.56
C LEU A 93 -7.05 -7.78 -10.67
N GLU A 94 -7.43 -8.42 -9.56
CA GLU A 94 -7.95 -9.79 -9.58
C GLU A 94 -9.27 -9.90 -10.38
N PRO A 95 -9.32 -10.69 -11.46
CA PRO A 95 -10.52 -10.80 -12.31
C PRO A 95 -11.61 -11.67 -11.69
N ILE A 96 -11.23 -12.66 -10.86
CA ILE A 96 -12.15 -13.65 -10.30
C ILE A 96 -12.75 -13.13 -9.00
N TRP A 97 -14.07 -12.94 -8.98
CA TRP A 97 -14.81 -12.43 -7.82
C TRP A 97 -14.63 -13.26 -6.54
N LYS A 98 -14.51 -14.59 -6.66
CA LYS A 98 -14.26 -15.47 -5.51
C LYS A 98 -12.95 -15.12 -4.82
N TYR A 99 -11.86 -14.95 -5.58
CA TYR A 99 -10.56 -14.57 -5.03
C TYR A 99 -10.54 -13.13 -4.53
N ARG A 100 -11.25 -12.21 -5.21
CA ARG A 100 -11.41 -10.83 -4.75
C ARG A 100 -12.01 -10.73 -3.35
N ILE A 101 -13.08 -11.50 -3.07
CA ILE A 101 -13.71 -11.54 -1.74
C ILE A 101 -12.74 -12.14 -0.70
N LEU A 102 -12.06 -13.24 -1.05
CA LEU A 102 -11.07 -13.85 -0.15
C LEU A 102 -9.93 -12.87 0.20
N TYR A 103 -9.41 -12.14 -0.79
CA TYR A 103 -8.37 -11.14 -0.59
C TYR A 103 -8.84 -9.94 0.22
N LEU A 104 -10.10 -9.52 0.08
CA LEU A 104 -10.68 -8.48 0.93
C LEU A 104 -10.75 -8.92 2.40
N ILE A 105 -11.19 -10.16 2.65
CA ILE A 105 -11.29 -10.69 4.01
C ILE A 105 -9.89 -10.84 4.64
N THR A 106 -8.96 -11.49 3.93
CA THR A 106 -7.60 -11.72 4.45
C THR A 106 -6.80 -10.43 4.55
N GLY A 107 -6.92 -9.54 3.56
CA GLY A 107 -6.29 -8.22 3.56
C GLY A 107 -6.84 -7.32 4.66
N GLY A 108 -8.16 -7.32 4.87
CA GLY A 108 -8.81 -6.61 5.97
C GLY A 108 -8.32 -7.11 7.33
N ALA A 109 -8.28 -8.43 7.52
CA ALA A 109 -7.72 -9.03 8.73
C ALA A 109 -6.24 -8.67 8.92
N PHE A 110 -5.44 -8.69 7.86
CA PHE A 110 -4.02 -8.34 7.90
C PHE A 110 -3.79 -6.87 8.33
N ILE A 111 -4.60 -5.93 7.84
CA ILE A 111 -4.51 -4.52 8.23
C ILE A 111 -4.72 -4.32 9.75
N THR A 112 -5.54 -5.15 10.40
CA THR A 112 -5.77 -5.04 11.86
C THR A 112 -4.50 -5.25 12.69
N LEU A 113 -3.49 -5.96 12.17
CA LEU A 113 -2.22 -6.20 12.88
C LEU A 113 -1.46 -4.90 13.18
N PHE A 114 -1.62 -3.90 12.33
CA PHE A 114 -0.97 -2.59 12.47
C PHE A 114 -1.63 -1.70 13.54
N PHE A 115 -2.82 -2.07 14.04
CA PHE A 115 -3.63 -1.27 14.97
C PHE A 115 -4.02 -2.00 16.28
N LYS A 116 -3.43 -3.16 16.55
CA LYS A 116 -3.60 -3.97 17.76
C LYS A 116 -3.33 -3.26 19.11
N SER A 117 -2.39 -2.30 19.19
CA SER A 117 -2.04 -1.63 20.45
C SER A 117 -2.15 -0.11 20.34
N ASN A 118 -2.68 0.52 21.38
CA ASN A 118 -2.80 1.98 21.47
C ASN A 118 -1.73 2.62 22.38
N VAL A 119 -0.79 1.82 22.90
CA VAL A 119 0.29 2.32 23.76
C VAL A 119 1.43 2.87 22.91
N SER A 120 1.81 4.13 23.14
CA SER A 120 2.88 4.79 22.38
C SER A 120 4.21 4.02 22.47
N GLY A 121 4.80 3.73 21.31
CA GLY A 121 6.07 2.99 21.22
C GLY A 121 5.97 1.48 21.40
N SER A 122 4.79 0.89 21.67
CA SER A 122 4.67 -0.57 21.87
C SER A 122 5.03 -1.39 20.63
N TYR A 123 4.98 -0.78 19.45
CA TYR A 123 5.28 -1.41 18.18
C TYR A 123 6.75 -1.47 17.83
N GLN A 124 7.64 -0.87 18.61
CA GLN A 124 9.06 -0.79 18.30
C GLN A 124 9.69 -2.15 17.91
N PRO A 125 9.45 -3.29 18.62
CA PRO A 125 9.96 -4.59 18.19
C PRO A 125 9.23 -5.16 16.95
N ALA A 126 7.99 -4.73 16.69
CA ALA A 126 7.16 -5.20 15.59
C ALA A 126 7.35 -4.40 14.29
N ILE A 127 8.02 -3.25 14.30
CA ILE A 127 8.27 -2.42 13.10
C ILE A 127 8.97 -3.23 12.01
N LEU A 128 10.06 -3.94 12.36
CA LEU A 128 10.84 -4.69 11.38
C LEU A 128 10.04 -5.87 10.78
N PRO A 129 9.36 -6.72 11.58
CA PRO A 129 8.44 -7.72 11.05
C PRO A 129 7.36 -7.13 10.14
N LEU A 130 6.70 -6.04 10.55
CA LEU A 130 5.65 -5.40 9.76
C LEU A 130 6.19 -4.84 8.43
N LEU A 131 7.39 -4.26 8.43
CA LEU A 131 8.06 -3.80 7.22
C LEU A 131 8.31 -4.96 6.26
N ILE A 132 8.83 -6.09 6.76
CA ILE A 132 9.05 -7.28 5.95
C ILE A 132 7.73 -7.75 5.33
N CYS A 133 6.64 -7.79 6.09
CA CYS A 133 5.34 -8.17 5.55
C CYS A 133 4.84 -7.20 4.44
N VAL A 134 5.07 -5.90 4.59
CA VAL A 134 4.72 -4.91 3.54
C VAL A 134 5.55 -5.12 2.28
N LEU A 135 6.85 -5.42 2.42
CA LEU A 135 7.73 -5.72 1.28
C LEU A 135 7.33 -7.04 0.59
N MET A 136 6.92 -8.06 1.36
CA MET A 136 6.38 -9.29 0.77
C MET A 136 5.08 -9.01 0.00
N LEU A 137 4.20 -8.15 0.53
CA LEU A 137 2.98 -7.71 -0.14
C LEU A 137 3.24 -6.94 -1.43
N SER A 138 4.29 -6.11 -1.48
CA SER A 138 4.65 -5.41 -2.71
C SER A 138 5.05 -6.41 -3.81
N ILE A 139 5.78 -7.48 -3.47
CA ILE A 139 6.10 -8.57 -4.40
C ILE A 139 4.84 -9.35 -4.78
N SER A 140 3.94 -9.64 -3.84
CA SER A 140 2.67 -10.32 -4.14
C SER A 140 1.79 -9.55 -5.13
N SER A 141 1.79 -8.22 -5.07
CA SER A 141 1.08 -7.39 -6.05
C SER A 141 1.58 -7.62 -7.49
N LEU A 142 2.86 -7.95 -7.67
CA LEU A 142 3.45 -8.27 -8.97
C LEU A 142 2.94 -9.61 -9.54
N PHE A 143 2.62 -10.58 -8.69
CA PHE A 143 2.11 -11.88 -9.15
C PHE A 143 0.68 -11.81 -9.71
N SER A 144 -0.17 -10.90 -9.21
CA SER A 144 -1.51 -10.69 -9.79
C SER A 144 -1.42 -10.15 -11.23
N ILE A 145 -0.46 -9.27 -11.48
CA ILE A 145 -0.16 -8.72 -12.80
C ILE A 145 0.26 -9.84 -13.77
N TYR A 146 1.12 -10.75 -13.31
CA TYR A 146 1.54 -11.91 -14.10
C TYR A 146 0.37 -12.84 -14.45
N ARG A 147 -0.57 -13.06 -13.52
CA ARG A 147 -1.79 -13.84 -13.79
C ARG A 147 -2.73 -13.14 -14.77
N PHE A 148 -2.88 -11.84 -14.63
CA PHE A 148 -3.66 -11.02 -15.56
C PHE A 148 -3.15 -11.16 -17.01
N ARG A 149 -1.82 -11.17 -17.21
CA ARG A 149 -1.15 -11.39 -18.51
C ARG A 149 -1.49 -12.74 -19.14
N LYS A 150 -1.53 -13.81 -18.35
CA LYS A 150 -1.66 -15.17 -18.87
C LYS A 150 -3.04 -15.48 -19.43
N GLY A 151 -4.02 -14.60 -19.23
CA GLY A 151 -5.41 -14.84 -19.65
C GLY A 151 -6.01 -16.08 -18.99
N GLU A 152 -5.38 -16.58 -17.92
CA GLU A 152 -5.92 -17.60 -17.03
C GLU A 152 -7.03 -16.91 -16.19
N MET A 153 -8.13 -16.57 -16.89
CA MET A 153 -9.42 -16.18 -16.32
C MET A 153 -10.17 -17.42 -15.84
#